data_AF-W7E0N8-F1
#
_entry.id   AF-W7E0N8-F1
#
_cell.length_a   1.000
_cell.length_b   1.000
_cell.length_c   1.000
_cell.angle_alpha   90.00
_cell.angle_beta   90.00
_cell.angle_gamma   90.00
#
_symmetry.space_group_name_H-M   'P 1'
#
loop_
_entity.id
_entity.type
_entity.pdbx_description
1 polymer ?
#
loop_
_entity_poly.entity_id
_entity_poly.type
_entity_poly.pdbx_seq_one_letter_code
_entity_poly.pdbx_strand_id
1 'polypeptide(L)'
;LPTATLLLIDDNEHHPWWVPGSSNTSQGGQQLADWIEDQNLSLLNTPGTTTFFRPHLSREPTLDLSIATSDLEDKVKDWQITTETGSDHHGMLFSI
;
A
#
# COMPACT_ATOMS: atom_id res chain seq x y z
N LEU A 1 3.58 16.06 5.01
CA LEU A 1 3.64 15.37 6.33
C LEU A 1 4.81 15.91 7.15
N PRO A 2 4.84 15.80 8.49
CA PRO A 2 6.06 16.04 9.27
C PRO A 2 7.21 15.15 8.78
N THR A 3 8.46 15.55 9.00
CA THR A 3 9.62 14.67 8.75
C THR A 3 9.52 13.41 9.59
N ALA A 4 10.10 12.31 9.12
CA ALA A 4 10.08 11.03 9.78
C ALA A 4 8.67 10.48 10.04
N THR A 5 7.83 10.43 9.01
CA THR A 5 6.46 9.90 9.09
C THR A 5 6.32 8.60 8.31
N LEU A 6 5.72 7.60 8.96
CA LEU A 6 5.08 6.47 8.30
C LEU A 6 3.57 6.63 8.34
N LEU A 7 2.92 6.36 7.22
CA LEU A 7 1.48 6.30 7.08
C LEU A 7 1.10 4.89 6.65
N LEU A 8 0.31 4.20 7.47
CA LEU A 8 -0.23 2.86 7.20
C LEU A 8 -1.74 2.98 7.14
N ILE A 9 -2.32 2.78 5.96
CA ILE A 9 -3.73 3.09 5.69
C ILE A 9 -4.40 1.94 4.95
N ASP A 10 -5.67 1.69 5.29
CA ASP A 10 -6.63 1.02 4.42
C ASP A 10 -7.32 2.15 3.63
N ASP A 11 -6.95 2.32 2.36
CA ASP A 11 -7.51 3.38 1.51
C ASP A 11 -8.76 2.91 0.75
N ASN A 12 -8.92 1.60 0.59
CA ASN A 12 -9.95 0.94 -0.19
C ASN A 12 -10.04 1.47 -1.66
N GLU A 13 -8.93 1.96 -2.19
CA GLU A 13 -8.76 2.51 -3.54
C GLU A 13 -7.95 1.56 -4.44
N HIS A 14 -7.97 1.83 -5.75
CA HIS A 14 -7.28 1.04 -6.74
C HIS A 14 -6.44 1.93 -7.65
N HIS A 15 -5.19 1.55 -7.88
CA HIS A 15 -4.32 2.26 -8.82
C HIS A 15 -3.20 1.33 -9.36
N PRO A 16 -2.76 1.53 -10.63
CA PRO A 16 -1.68 0.76 -11.23
C PRO A 16 -0.32 0.87 -10.54
N TRP A 17 -0.10 1.91 -9.73
CA TRP A 17 1.16 2.11 -9.00
C TRP A 17 1.40 0.99 -7.98
N TRP A 18 0.39 0.67 -7.15
CA TRP A 18 0.50 -0.46 -6.23
C TRP A 18 0.11 -1.80 -6.86
N VAL A 19 -0.63 -1.82 -7.97
CA VAL A 19 -0.97 -3.03 -8.72
C VAL A 19 -0.61 -2.90 -10.21
N PRO A 20 0.65 -3.17 -10.59
CA PRO A 20 1.08 -3.05 -11.99
C PRO A 20 0.25 -3.90 -12.95
N GLY A 21 -0.02 -3.34 -14.13
CA GLY A 21 -0.84 -3.98 -15.16
C GLY A 21 -2.34 -4.00 -14.87
N SER A 22 -2.79 -3.46 -13.73
CA SER A 22 -4.22 -3.16 -13.52
C SER A 22 -4.66 -2.07 -14.49
N SER A 23 -5.83 -2.24 -15.11
CA SER A 23 -6.54 -1.16 -15.82
C SER A 23 -7.56 -0.45 -14.93
N ASN A 24 -7.71 -0.89 -13.68
CA ASN A 24 -8.63 -0.30 -12.72
C ASN A 24 -7.91 0.80 -11.94
N THR A 25 -8.39 2.03 -12.12
CA THR A 25 -8.03 3.19 -11.30
C THR A 25 -9.31 3.81 -10.75
N SER A 26 -9.43 3.88 -9.43
CA SER A 26 -10.52 4.61 -8.78
C SER A 26 -10.21 6.11 -8.70
N GLN A 27 -11.24 6.94 -8.50
CA GLN A 27 -11.07 8.39 -8.39
C GLN A 27 -10.18 8.77 -7.19
N GLY A 28 -10.41 8.15 -6.03
CA GLY A 28 -9.57 8.39 -4.85
C GLY A 28 -8.16 7.81 -5.03
N GLY A 29 -8.04 6.69 -5.75
CA GLY A 29 -6.74 6.10 -6.09
C GLY A 29 -5.85 7.03 -6.92
N GLN A 30 -6.42 7.72 -7.92
CA GLN A 30 -5.68 8.75 -8.66
C GLN A 30 -5.30 9.94 -7.77
N GLN A 31 -6.24 10.44 -6.96
CA GLN A 31 -5.98 11.57 -6.06
C GLN A 31 -4.89 11.25 -5.03
N LEU A 32 -4.87 10.02 -4.52
CA LEU A 32 -3.84 9.58 -3.59
C LEU A 32 -2.49 9.44 -4.29
N ALA A 33 -2.45 8.88 -5.49
CA ALA A 33 -1.22 8.80 -6.29
C ALA A 33 -0.63 10.20 -6.54
N ASP A 34 -1.44 11.13 -7.03
CA ASP A 34 -1.02 12.52 -7.26
C ASP A 34 -0.48 13.16 -5.97
N TRP A 35 -1.16 12.92 -4.84
CA TRP A 35 -0.71 13.44 -3.55
C TRP A 35 0.61 12.82 -3.06
N ILE A 36 0.81 11.51 -3.24
CA ILE A 36 2.07 10.83 -2.90
C ILE A 36 3.22 11.45 -3.70
N GLU A 37 3.02 11.66 -5.01
CA GLU A 37 4.01 12.27 -5.91
C GLU A 37 4.28 13.73 -5.54
N ASP A 38 3.24 14.55 -5.39
CA ASP A 38 3.35 15.97 -5.06
C ASP A 38 4.05 16.23 -3.72
N GLN A 39 3.89 15.30 -2.76
CA GLN A 39 4.53 15.39 -1.45
C GLN A 39 5.92 14.73 -1.38
N ASN A 40 6.41 14.17 -2.50
CA ASN A 40 7.66 13.42 -2.58
C ASN A 40 7.73 12.32 -1.48
N LEU A 41 6.64 11.54 -1.39
CA LEU A 41 6.52 10.40 -0.50
C LEU A 41 6.84 9.11 -1.25
N SER A 42 7.22 8.09 -0.51
CA SER A 42 7.62 6.79 -1.05
C SER A 42 6.57 5.74 -0.69
N LEU A 43 6.05 5.06 -1.70
CA LEU A 43 5.19 3.89 -1.52
C LEU A 43 6.07 2.67 -1.24
N LEU A 44 5.93 2.09 -0.04
CA LEU A 44 6.80 1.02 0.46
C LEU A 44 6.32 -0.38 0.06
N ASN A 45 5.05 -0.52 -0.34
CA ASN A 45 4.49 -1.81 -0.74
C ASN A 45 5.32 -2.41 -1.88
N THR A 46 5.54 -3.73 -1.82
CA THR A 46 6.01 -4.46 -3.00
C THR A 46 4.88 -4.47 -4.04
N PRO A 47 5.04 -3.87 -5.24
CA PRO A 47 3.96 -3.73 -6.19
C PRO A 47 3.36 -5.08 -6.61
N GLY A 48 2.02 -5.16 -6.64
CA GLY A 48 1.26 -6.36 -6.96
C GLY A 48 1.00 -7.29 -5.77
N THR A 49 1.53 -6.97 -4.58
CA THR A 49 1.29 -7.76 -3.35
C THR A 49 -0.11 -7.48 -2.81
N THR A 50 -0.92 -8.53 -2.69
CA THR A 50 -2.32 -8.44 -2.24
C THR A 50 -2.38 -8.24 -0.72
N THR A 51 -3.37 -7.49 -0.26
CA THR A 51 -3.57 -7.21 1.18
C THR A 51 -4.95 -7.60 1.67
N PHE A 52 -5.82 -8.00 0.74
CA PHE A 52 -7.20 -8.30 1.03
C PHE A 52 -7.63 -9.57 0.28
N PHE A 53 -8.35 -10.44 0.95
CA PHE A 53 -8.88 -11.66 0.36
C PHE A 53 -10.31 -11.91 0.80
N ARG A 54 -11.15 -12.38 -0.13
CA ARG A 54 -12.46 -12.95 0.19
C ARG A 54 -12.74 -14.14 -0.71
N PRO A 55 -13.53 -15.13 -0.25
CA PRO A 55 -13.98 -16.21 -1.11
C PRO A 55 -14.64 -15.67 -2.39
N HIS A 56 -14.34 -16.30 -3.52
CA HIS A 56 -14.91 -16.00 -4.84
C HIS A 56 -14.50 -14.67 -5.48
N LEU A 57 -13.47 -13.98 -4.98
CA LEU A 57 -12.84 -12.90 -5.75
C LEU A 57 -12.08 -13.50 -6.95
N SER A 58 -12.26 -12.88 -8.12
CA SER A 58 -11.51 -13.26 -9.34
C SER A 58 -10.04 -12.81 -9.26
N ARG A 59 -9.77 -11.76 -8.48
CA ARG A 59 -8.44 -11.25 -8.17
C ARG A 59 -8.48 -10.60 -6.79
N GLU A 60 -7.54 -10.96 -5.94
CA GLU A 60 -7.34 -10.30 -4.64
C GLU A 60 -6.75 -8.90 -4.85
N PRO A 61 -7.34 -7.86 -4.23
CA PRO A 61 -6.83 -6.50 -4.37
C PRO A 61 -5.75 -6.17 -3.33
N THR A 62 -5.08 -5.06 -3.59
CA THR A 62 -4.22 -4.34 -2.65
C THR A 62 -4.98 -3.08 -2.26
N LEU A 63 -5.42 -3.02 -1.01
CA LEU A 63 -6.23 -1.94 -0.43
C LEU A 63 -5.52 -1.26 0.75
N ASP A 64 -4.50 -1.93 1.30
CA ASP A 64 -3.71 -1.44 2.41
C ASP A 64 -2.36 -0.96 1.90
N LEU A 65 -2.02 0.30 2.17
CA LEU A 65 -0.79 0.94 1.72
C LEU A 65 0.08 1.36 2.90
N SER A 66 1.38 1.32 2.65
CA SER A 66 2.43 1.79 3.54
C SER A 66 3.24 2.86 2.80
N ILE A 67 3.23 4.08 3.33
CA ILE A 67 3.80 5.27 2.70
C ILE A 67 4.76 5.92 3.69
N ALA A 68 5.92 6.35 3.23
CA ALA A 68 6.93 7.02 4.05
C ALA A 68 7.31 8.39 3.52
N THR A 69 7.75 9.26 4.43
CA THR A 69 8.63 10.37 4.02
C THR A 69 9.99 9.83 3.62
N SER A 70 10.67 10.53 2.70
CA SER A 70 11.95 10.09 2.12
C SER A 70 13.05 9.81 3.15
N ASP A 71 13.01 10.44 4.32
CA ASP A 71 13.98 10.22 5.40
C ASP A 71 13.77 8.91 6.18
N LEU A 72 12.67 8.19 5.93
CA LEU A 72 12.39 6.86 6.48
C LEU A 72 12.38 5.74 5.43
N GLU A 73 12.24 6.05 4.14
CA GLU A 73 12.17 5.03 3.08
C GLU A 73 13.31 4.00 3.20
N ASP A 74 14.55 4.48 3.25
CA ASP A 74 15.75 3.63 3.36
C ASP A 74 15.92 2.97 4.74
N LYS A 75 15.10 3.31 5.74
CA LYS A 75 15.13 2.70 7.07
C LYS A 75 14.14 1.55 7.20
N VAL A 76 13.07 1.54 6.40
CA VAL A 76 12.15 0.41 6.37
C VAL A 76 12.84 -0.78 5.73
N LYS A 77 12.85 -1.91 6.44
CA LYS A 77 13.45 -3.17 5.99
C LYS A 77 12.46 -4.32 6.10
N ASP A 78 12.66 -5.32 5.25
CA ASP A 78 11.96 -6.61 5.29
C ASP A 78 10.43 -6.48 5.25
N TRP A 79 9.95 -5.53 4.44
CA TRP A 79 8.51 -5.35 4.20
C TRP A 79 7.90 -6.61 3.60
N GLN A 80 6.85 -7.12 4.24
CA GLN A 80 6.19 -8.35 3.86
C GLN A 80 4.74 -8.38 4.36
N ILE A 81 4.01 -9.39 3.89
CA ILE A 81 2.64 -9.68 4.32
C ILE A 81 2.62 -10.87 5.28
N THR A 82 1.71 -10.84 6.25
CA THR A 82 1.36 -11.97 7.11
C THR A 82 -0.14 -12.29 7.00
N THR A 83 -0.47 -13.57 6.88
CA THR A 83 -1.85 -14.04 6.62
C THR A 83 -2.59 -14.45 7.88
N GLU A 84 -1.89 -14.69 8.98
CA GLU A 84 -2.45 -15.25 10.23
C GLU A 84 -3.02 -14.16 11.14
N THR A 85 -3.92 -13.33 10.61
CA THR A 85 -4.57 -12.23 11.34
C THR A 85 -5.95 -12.59 11.88
N GLY A 86 -6.60 -13.61 11.29
CA GLY A 86 -8.03 -13.89 11.50
C GLY A 86 -8.97 -12.87 10.85
N SER A 87 -8.43 -11.98 9.99
CA SER A 87 -9.15 -10.97 9.22
C SER A 87 -9.21 -11.38 7.74
N ASP A 88 -10.09 -10.75 6.96
CA ASP A 88 -10.06 -10.76 5.49
C ASP A 88 -8.97 -9.80 4.93
N HIS A 89 -8.35 -9.00 5.79
CA HIS A 89 -7.11 -8.28 5.49
C HIS A 89 -5.88 -9.04 6.00
N HIS A 90 -4.85 -9.10 5.16
CA HIS A 90 -3.53 -9.52 5.57
C HIS A 90 -2.82 -8.42 6.37
N GLY A 91 -1.99 -8.80 7.33
CA GLY A 91 -1.17 -7.86 8.07
C GLY A 91 0.07 -7.44 7.27
N MET A 92 0.49 -6.19 7.43
CA MET A 92 1.78 -5.71 6.93
C MET A 92 2.82 -5.77 8.05
N LEU A 93 4.01 -6.30 7.75
CA LEU A 93 5.13 -6.41 8.68
C LEU A 93 6.38 -5.81 8.05
N PHE A 94 7.12 -5.04 8.83
CA PHE A 94 8.43 -4.49 8.47
C PHE A 94 9.21 -4.12 9.74
N SER A 95 10.48 -3.76 9.59
CA SER A 95 11.33 -3.21 10.65
C SER A 95 11.84 -1.80 10.30
N ILE A 96 12.21 -1.02 11.32
CA ILE A 96 12.82 0.32 11.24
C ILE A 96 14.04 0.40 12.15
#